data_AF-A0A975EUV0-F1
#
_entry.id   AF-A0A975EUV0-F1
#
_cell.length_a   1.000
_cell.length_b   1.000
_cell.length_c   1.000
_cell.angle_alpha   90.00
_cell.angle_beta   90.00
_cell.angle_gamma   90.00
#
_symmetry.space_group_name_H-M   'P 1'
#
loop_
_entity.id
_entity.type
_entity.pdbx_description
1 polymer ?
#
loop_
_entity_poly.entity_id
_entity_poly.type
_entity_poly.pdbx_seq_one_letter_code
_entity_poly.pdbx_strand_id
1 'polypeptide(L)'
;MNLQTILILILIGLAAGVVSGLVGVGGGILMVPAMVFFLGLSQHAAQGTSLAVMLPPVGILACINYYKAGALDWKFALIIAITFVVGGYFGSKMAIAIDQRMLRKIFGVMMLLAALKLIFGK
;
A
#
# COMPACT_ATOMS: atom_id res chain seq x y z
N MET A 1 -23.64 -4.80 -4.89
CA MET A 1 -22.91 -3.55 -4.56
C MET A 1 -23.76 -2.37 -5.00
N ASN A 2 -23.91 -1.36 -4.15
CA ASN A 2 -24.68 -0.17 -4.51
C ASN A 2 -23.81 0.79 -5.34
N LEU A 3 -24.45 1.67 -6.13
CA LEU A 3 -23.74 2.64 -7.00
C LEU A 3 -22.76 3.50 -6.20
N GLN A 4 -23.15 3.93 -4.99
CA GLN A 4 -22.31 4.69 -4.09
C GLN A 4 -21.00 3.96 -3.72
N THR A 5 -21.06 2.65 -3.45
CA THR A 5 -19.87 1.84 -3.15
C THR A 5 -18.90 1.81 -4.34
N ILE A 6 -19.43 1.66 -5.55
CA ILE A 6 -18.64 1.63 -6.79
C ILE A 6 -17.92 2.98 -6.96
N LEU A 7 -18.64 4.09 -6.79
CA LEU A 7 -18.06 5.44 -6.90
C LEU A 7 -16.94 5.67 -5.87
N ILE A 8 -17.14 5.25 -4.62
CA ILE A 8 -16.11 5.35 -3.57
C ILE A 8 -14.87 4.54 -3.96
N LEU A 9 -15.03 3.30 -4.45
CA LEU A 9 -13.90 2.47 -4.86
C LEU A 9 -13.12 3.07 -6.04
N ILE A 10 -13.82 3.66 -7.02
CA ILE A 10 -13.18 4.37 -8.15
C ILE A 10 -12.35 5.55 -7.64
N LEU A 11 -12.90 6.37 -6.76
CA LEU A 11 -12.19 7.52 -6.19
C LEU A 11 -10.96 7.09 -5.38
N ILE A 12 -11.11 6.05 -4.55
CA ILE A 12 -9.99 5.47 -3.78
C ILE A 12 -8.90 5.00 -4.74
N GLY A 13 -9.25 4.25 -5.79
CA GLY A 13 -8.30 3.73 -6.77
C GLY A 13 -7.55 4.83 -7.53
N LEU A 14 -8.26 5.86 -8.00
CA LEU A 14 -7.65 6.99 -8.71
C LEU A 14 -6.71 7.79 -7.80
N ALA A 15 -7.18 8.17 -6.60
CA ALA A 15 -6.37 8.93 -5.65
C ALA A 15 -5.13 8.13 -5.21
N ALA A 16 -5.31 6.86 -4.87
CA ALA A 16 -4.21 5.98 -4.48
C ALA A 16 -3.21 5.76 -5.62
N GLY A 17 -3.68 5.61 -6.86
CA GLY A 17 -2.82 5.46 -8.04
C GLY A 17 -1.95 6.69 -8.27
N VAL A 18 -2.54 7.89 -8.21
CA VAL A 18 -1.80 9.16 -8.34
C VAL A 18 -0.75 9.29 -7.23
N VAL A 19 -1.15 9.11 -5.98
CA VAL A 19 -0.21 9.19 -4.84
C VAL A 19 0.89 8.14 -4.94
N SER A 20 0.55 6.92 -5.36
CA SER A 20 1.52 5.84 -5.55
C SER A 20 2.55 6.16 -6.62
N GLY A 21 2.14 6.75 -7.75
CA GLY A 21 3.04 7.14 -8.83
C GLY A 21 3.94 8.31 -8.45
N LEU A 22 3.40 9.30 -7.73
CA LEU A 22 4.13 10.50 -7.30
C LEU A 22 5.13 10.23 -6.17
N VAL A 23 4.72 9.47 -5.15
CA VAL A 23 5.51 9.29 -3.91
C VAL A 23 6.28 7.97 -3.92
N GLY A 24 5.89 6.99 -4.74
CA GLY A 24 6.58 5.70 -4.86
C GLY A 24 6.37 4.72 -3.70
N VAL A 25 5.60 5.11 -2.67
CA VAL A 25 5.40 4.30 -1.44
C VAL A 25 4.37 3.17 -1.63
N GLY A 26 3.64 3.16 -2.74
CA GLY A 26 2.54 2.23 -2.95
C GLY A 26 1.28 2.71 -2.25
N GLY A 27 0.18 2.90 -2.99
CA GLY A 27 -1.03 3.59 -2.54
C GLY A 27 -1.75 3.03 -1.31
N GLY A 28 -1.26 1.95 -0.69
CA GLY A 28 -1.85 1.29 0.48
C GLY A 28 -2.00 2.17 1.71
N ILE A 29 -1.10 3.15 1.90
CA ILE A 29 -1.23 4.16 2.96
C ILE A 29 -2.54 4.94 2.84
N LEU A 30 -3.05 5.13 1.62
CA LEU A 30 -4.32 5.81 1.37
C LEU A 30 -5.48 4.82 1.26
N MET A 31 -5.30 3.70 0.54
CA MET A 31 -6.34 2.71 0.28
C MET A 31 -6.87 2.05 1.56
N VAL A 32 -5.97 1.62 2.47
CA VAL A 32 -6.35 0.89 3.69
C VAL A 32 -7.26 1.74 4.60
N PRO A 33 -6.87 2.96 5.04
CA PRO A 33 -7.75 3.77 5.88
C PRO A 33 -9.02 4.19 5.14
N ALA A 34 -8.97 4.48 3.84
CA ALA A 34 -10.16 4.86 3.09
C ALA A 34 -11.19 3.71 3.03
N MET A 35 -10.75 2.48 2.78
CA MET A 35 -11.62 1.30 2.82
C MET A 35 -12.19 1.01 4.21
N VAL A 36 -11.38 1.18 5.27
CA VAL A 36 -11.84 0.98 6.65
C VAL A 36 -12.86 2.04 7.05
N PHE A 37 -12.61 3.32 6.76
CA PHE A 37 -13.43 4.42 7.23
C PHE A 37 -14.67 4.68 6.37
N PHE A 38 -14.56 4.59 5.03
CA PHE A 38 -15.67 4.89 4.13
C PHE A 38 -16.51 3.68 3.77
N LEU A 39 -15.93 2.46 3.77
CA LEU A 39 -16.62 1.24 3.38
C LEU A 39 -16.82 0.26 4.54
N GLY A 40 -16.33 0.59 5.75
CA GLY A 40 -16.50 -0.25 6.93
C GLY A 40 -15.77 -1.59 6.86
N LEU A 41 -14.77 -1.71 5.97
CA LEU A 41 -14.00 -2.94 5.81
C LEU A 41 -13.21 -3.26 7.08
N SER A 42 -13.05 -4.56 7.33
CA SER A 42 -12.16 -5.06 8.37
C SER A 42 -10.71 -4.70 8.04
N GLN A 43 -9.84 -4.55 9.06
CA GLN A 43 -8.43 -4.19 8.82
C GLN A 43 -7.75 -5.21 7.90
N HIS A 44 -8.02 -6.50 8.13
CA HIS A 44 -7.51 -7.61 7.32
C HIS A 44 -8.00 -7.54 5.88
N ALA A 45 -9.30 -7.29 5.67
CA ALA A 45 -9.88 -7.20 4.33
C ALA A 45 -9.31 -6.01 3.55
N ALA A 46 -9.28 -4.82 4.17
CA ALA A 46 -8.71 -3.63 3.54
C ALA A 46 -7.22 -3.82 3.19
N GLN A 47 -6.43 -4.40 4.09
CA GLN A 47 -5.01 -4.65 3.84
C GLN A 47 -4.78 -5.71 2.74
N GLY A 48 -5.56 -6.80 2.75
CA GLY A 48 -5.50 -7.82 1.70
C GLY A 48 -5.88 -7.26 0.32
N THR A 49 -6.98 -6.50 0.24
CA THR A 49 -7.40 -5.85 -1.01
C THR A 49 -6.36 -4.85 -1.50
N SER A 50 -5.77 -4.05 -0.61
CA SER A 50 -4.69 -3.13 -0.97
C SER A 50 -3.47 -3.85 -1.55
N LEU A 51 -3.04 -4.97 -0.96
CA LEU A 51 -1.92 -5.76 -1.46
C LEU A 51 -2.22 -6.35 -2.85
N ALA A 52 -3.45 -6.82 -3.06
CA ALA A 52 -3.90 -7.33 -4.35
C ALA A 52 -3.90 -6.25 -5.45
N VAL A 53 -4.18 -4.99 -5.11
CA VAL A 53 -4.15 -3.86 -6.07
C VAL A 53 -2.72 -3.39 -6.33
N MET A 54 -1.82 -3.45 -5.34
CA MET A 54 -0.46 -2.95 -5.49
C MET A 54 0.41 -3.81 -6.42
N LEU A 55 0.17 -5.14 -6.47
CA LEU A 55 1.02 -6.07 -7.21
C LEU A 55 0.83 -6.00 -8.75
N PRO A 56 -0.38 -6.16 -9.32
CA PRO A 56 -0.51 -6.38 -10.77
C PRO A 56 -0.56 -5.11 -11.64
N PRO A 57 -1.44 -4.11 -11.43
CA PRO A 57 -1.56 -2.97 -12.34
C PRO A 57 -0.73 -1.73 -11.95
N VAL A 58 -0.64 -1.39 -10.66
CA VAL A 58 -0.04 -0.11 -10.22
C VAL A 58 1.49 -0.15 -10.30
N GLY A 59 2.11 -1.19 -9.75
CA GLY A 59 3.56 -1.33 -9.72
C GLY A 59 4.17 -1.42 -11.12
N ILE A 60 3.55 -2.18 -12.03
CA ILE A 60 4.07 -2.40 -13.38
C ILE A 60 4.07 -1.11 -14.19
N LEU A 61 2.94 -0.38 -14.24
CA LEU A 61 2.82 0.84 -15.04
C LEU A 61 3.75 1.95 -14.51
N ALA A 62 3.86 2.10 -13.19
CA ALA A 62 4.80 3.05 -12.59
C ALA A 62 6.25 2.66 -12.92
N CYS A 63 6.61 1.38 -12.77
CA CYS A 63 7.96 0.88 -13.07
C CYS A 63 8.36 1.16 -14.53
N ILE A 64 7.46 0.98 -15.50
CA ILE A 64 7.72 1.28 -16.91
C ILE A 64 8.12 2.76 -17.10
N ASN A 65 7.46 3.69 -16.41
CA ASN A 65 7.80 5.12 -16.52
C ASN A 65 9.18 5.40 -15.94
N TYR A 66 9.52 4.86 -14.76
CA TYR A 66 10.84 5.04 -14.16
C TYR A 66 11.95 4.34 -14.95
N TYR A 67 11.65 3.19 -15.54
CA TYR A 67 12.57 2.50 -16.45
C TYR A 67 12.86 3.35 -17.70
N LYS A 68 11.82 3.88 -18.35
CA LYS A 68 11.97 4.78 -19.51
C LYS A 68 12.74 6.06 -19.17
N ALA A 69 12.62 6.54 -17.94
CA ALA A 69 13.36 7.70 -17.44
C ALA A 69 14.82 7.38 -17.05
N GLY A 70 15.27 6.12 -17.17
CA GLY A 70 16.62 5.71 -16.76
C GLY A 70 16.86 5.74 -15.24
N ALA A 71 15.79 5.86 -14.44
CA ALA A 71 15.84 6.04 -12.99
C ALA A 71 15.70 4.71 -12.22
N LEU A 72 16.06 3.59 -12.85
CA LEU A 72 15.87 2.25 -12.29
C LEU A 72 17.20 1.51 -12.16
N ASP A 73 17.59 1.20 -10.92
CA ASP A 73 18.69 0.28 -10.64
C ASP A 73 18.17 -1.16 -10.52
N TRP A 74 18.43 -1.96 -11.55
CA TRP A 74 17.99 -3.34 -11.63
C TRP A 74 18.65 -4.27 -10.60
N LYS A 75 19.88 -3.97 -10.17
CA LYS A 75 20.58 -4.80 -9.18
C LYS A 75 19.92 -4.63 -7.82
N PHE A 76 19.66 -3.38 -7.41
CA PHE A 76 18.93 -3.11 -6.17
C PHE A 76 17.51 -3.66 -6.23
N ALA A 77 16.78 -3.44 -7.33
CA ALA A 77 15.43 -3.94 -7.49
C ALA A 77 15.36 -5.47 -7.32
N LEU A 78 16.27 -6.22 -7.93
CA LEU A 78 16.26 -7.68 -7.88
C LEU A 78 16.58 -8.23 -6.49
N ILE A 79 17.63 -7.71 -5.84
CA ILE A 79 18.02 -8.13 -4.48
C ILE A 79 16.88 -7.85 -3.49
N ILE A 80 16.31 -6.64 -3.55
CA ILE A 80 15.19 -6.27 -2.70
C ILE A 80 13.98 -7.14 -3.02
N ALA A 81 13.63 -7.38 -4.29
CA ALA A 81 12.48 -8.19 -4.66
C ALA A 81 12.54 -9.62 -4.08
N ILE A 82 13.71 -10.27 -4.15
CA ILE A 82 13.88 -11.63 -3.62
C ILE A 82 13.63 -11.66 -2.11
N THR A 83 14.28 -10.76 -1.37
CA THR A 83 14.12 -10.70 0.09
C THR A 83 12.74 -10.19 0.51
N PHE A 84 12.13 -9.32 -0.30
CA PHE A 84 10.79 -8.78 -0.10
C PHE A 84 9.71 -9.86 -0.17
N VAL A 85 9.83 -10.84 -1.08
CA VAL A 85 8.89 -11.98 -1.17
C VAL A 85 8.88 -12.75 0.15
N VAL A 86 10.06 -13.04 0.69
CA VAL A 86 10.21 -13.76 1.97
C VAL A 86 9.61 -12.94 3.12
N GLY A 87 9.98 -11.67 3.23
CA GLY A 87 9.47 -10.77 4.26
C GLY A 87 7.95 -10.57 4.17
N GLY A 88 7.40 -10.43 2.97
CA GLY A 88 5.96 -10.28 2.72
C GLY A 88 5.17 -11.54 3.07
N TYR A 89 5.70 -12.73 2.75
CA TYR A 89 5.07 -13.99 3.12
C TYR A 89 4.98 -14.18 4.64
N PHE A 90 6.09 -14.04 5.36
CA PHE A 90 6.08 -14.21 6.82
C PHE A 90 5.35 -13.05 7.52
N GLY A 91 5.55 -11.82 7.05
CA GLY A 91 4.89 -10.64 7.60
C GLY A 91 3.37 -10.70 7.44
N SER A 92 2.85 -11.17 6.30
CA SER A 92 1.40 -11.35 6.11
C SER A 92 0.84 -12.46 7.01
N LYS A 93 1.54 -13.58 7.19
CA LYS A 93 1.14 -14.62 8.16
C LYS A 93 1.05 -14.06 9.58
N MET A 94 2.06 -13.31 10.02
CA MET A 94 2.05 -12.67 11.33
C MET A 94 0.91 -11.66 11.45
N ALA A 95 0.70 -10.83 10.43
CA ALA A 95 -0.37 -9.83 10.42
C ALA A 95 -1.75 -10.47 10.55
N ILE A 96 -2.03 -11.54 9.80
CA ILE A 96 -3.31 -12.27 9.85
C ILE A 96 -3.56 -12.89 11.24
N ALA A 97 -2.51 -13.32 11.93
CA ALA A 97 -2.61 -13.89 13.27
C ALA A 97 -2.87 -12.84 14.38
N ILE A 98 -2.61 -11.55 14.11
CA ILE A 98 -2.88 -10.46 15.05
C ILE A 98 -4.36 -10.06 14.97
N ASP A 99 -4.97 -9.75 16.12
CA ASP A 99 -6.34 -9.26 16.15
C ASP A 99 -6.47 -7.92 15.40
N GLN A 100 -7.64 -7.66 14.81
CA GLN A 100 -7.83 -6.49 13.94
C GLN A 100 -7.66 -5.15 14.66
N ARG A 101 -7.96 -5.08 15.97
CA ARG A 101 -7.86 -3.84 16.73
C ARG A 101 -6.39 -3.52 17.00
N MET A 102 -5.59 -4.52 17.36
CA MET A 102 -4.15 -4.36 17.51
C MET A 102 -3.47 -4.09 16.17
N LEU A 103 -3.82 -4.81 15.10
CA LEU A 103 -3.25 -4.57 13.78
C LEU A 103 -3.53 -3.13 13.29
N ARG A 104 -4.74 -2.62 13.53
CA ARG A 104 -5.09 -1.22 13.24
C ARG A 104 -4.23 -0.23 14.01
N LYS A 105 -3.96 -0.49 15.30
CA LYS A 105 -3.07 0.35 16.12
C LYS A 105 -1.63 0.32 15.59
N ILE A 106 -1.10 -0.86 15.29
CA ILE A 106 0.24 -1.04 14.72
C ILE A 106 0.36 -0.24 13.42
N PHE A 107 -0.59 -0.38 12.51
CA PHE A 107 -0.62 0.36 11.25
C PHE A 107 -0.66 1.87 11.48
N GLY A 108 -1.52 2.35 12.38
CA GLY A 108 -1.62 3.77 12.72
C GLY A 108 -0.33 4.35 13.32
N VAL A 109 0.34 3.61 14.21
CA VAL A 109 1.64 4.02 14.78
C VAL A 109 2.71 4.08 13.70
N MET A 110 2.77 3.09 12.79
CA MET A 110 3.70 3.13 11.66
C MET A 110 3.47 4.35 10.76
N MET A 111 2.21 4.68 10.47
CA MET A 111 1.88 5.89 9.71
C MET A 111 2.31 7.17 10.42
N LEU A 112 2.07 7.26 11.73
CA LEU A 112 2.49 8.41 12.54
C LEU A 112 4.01 8.57 12.52
N LEU A 113 4.76 7.49 12.72
CA LEU A 113 6.23 7.52 12.67
C LEU A 113 6.74 7.94 11.28
N ALA A 114 6.14 7.42 10.21
CA ALA A 114 6.48 7.81 8.85
C ALA A 114 6.22 9.31 8.62
N ALA A 115 5.07 9.82 9.05
CA ALA A 115 4.74 11.24 8.95
C ALA A 115 5.72 12.12 9.75
N LEU A 116 6.01 11.77 11.00
CA LEU A 116 6.97 12.50 11.83
C LEU A 116 8.37 12.52 11.20
N LYS A 117 8.83 11.39 10.66
CA LYS A 117 10.13 11.30 10.00
C LYS A 117 10.18 12.11 8.71
N LEU A 118 9.09 12.17 7.95
CA LEU A 118 9.04 12.99 6.72
C LEU A 118 9.01 14.49 7.01
N ILE A 119 8.39 14.92 8.11
CA ILE A 119 8.24 16.35 8.46
C ILE A 119 9.48 16.87 9.19
N PHE A 120 10.03 16.09 10.12
CA PHE A 120 11.10 16.52 11.03
C PHE A 120 12.43 15.80 10.80
N GLY A 121 12.47 14.81 9.91
CA GLY A 121 13.71 14.17 9.48
C GLY A 121 14.56 15.13 8.66
N LYS A 122 15.88 15.00 8.81
CA LYS A 122 16.84 15.71 7.97
C LYS A 122 16.78 15.24 6.52
#